data_AF-A0A820X2B1-F1
#
_entry.id   AF-A0A820X2B1-F1
#
_cell.length_a   1.000
_cell.length_b   1.000
_cell.length_c   1.000
_cell.angle_alpha   90.00
_cell.angle_beta   90.00
_cell.angle_gamma   90.00
#
_symmetry.space_group_name_H-M   'P 1'
#
loop_
_entity.id
_entity.type
_entity.pdbx_description
1 polymer ?
#
loop_
_entity_poly.entity_id
_entity_poly.type
_entity_poly.pdbx_seq_one_letter_code
_entity_poly.pdbx_strand_id
1 'polypeptide(L)'
;TTKNVATVAAGVSMDEVFESTVPPNYNFRLNSSELMKMVQMQKKALEKKNHRKMKQIGLLYDSSSSTSTTKLSKNASRSVIVDEINNNIQNQNNSSNRSNRKVNIEYLNLILPHLKKYNSACGLCICTRYFGTNISKSTALLLKCILKCSGPSCKFKCNLNILNNGYCFAITLNRTIFHPVNERVARPIRGSLRRTIMEKFKAGGSVYRIHAQYDEQRTSSERQAYNYDLIGKSKKVFKKIKSEAVAETLLAPDVTLGILQLHDKLLEEINSEGIIKGALQIVQCRPFCVVVFTEASIRLYDAIVNCPESVLSWDATGGIIKNSSAKQCLYYELTISHPNIVNEDSLVPLTFILSECQTLFTVIQWLSTFKDCHRKVFPNKKDAFPKPAIILSDRAQVFLQAALRVSNNESYQNFLARSYRIVTNAATSDDLTKTNIHACLSHFMMTIDEEEELNEANSPFKIELQAVYYECLEASIRNDGNLSSSEKIKGARQWLSYINQRCIPTIPI
;
A
#
# COMPACT_ATOMS: atom_id res chain seq x y z
N THR A 1 -46.43 -21.88 -14.58
CA THR A 1 -46.43 -22.93 -13.53
C THR A 1 -46.12 -22.30 -12.20
N THR A 2 -47.18 -21.85 -11.56
CA THR A 2 -47.25 -21.35 -10.19
C THR A 2 -46.97 -22.47 -9.20
N LYS A 3 -46.06 -22.27 -8.25
CA LYS A 3 -46.13 -22.90 -6.93
C LYS A 3 -45.73 -21.90 -5.85
N ASN A 4 -46.78 -21.36 -5.25
CA ASN A 4 -46.77 -20.79 -3.91
C ASN A 4 -46.18 -21.80 -2.91
N VAL A 5 -45.28 -21.33 -2.05
CA VAL A 5 -45.23 -21.83 -0.67
C VAL A 5 -45.34 -20.63 0.25
N ALA A 6 -46.38 -20.73 1.07
CA ALA A 6 -46.89 -19.76 2.00
C ALA A 6 -45.82 -19.14 2.90
N THR A 7 -45.91 -17.82 3.00
CA THR A 7 -45.46 -17.00 4.11
C THR A 7 -46.15 -17.48 5.39
N VAL A 8 -45.50 -18.35 6.16
CA VAL A 8 -45.87 -18.61 7.54
C VAL A 8 -45.13 -17.59 8.40
N ALA A 9 -45.88 -16.57 8.81
CA ALA A 9 -45.52 -15.73 9.94
C ALA A 9 -45.49 -16.61 11.20
N ALA A 10 -44.30 -17.09 11.58
CA ALA A 10 -44.02 -17.63 12.90
C ALA A 10 -43.16 -16.60 13.64
N GLY A 11 -43.81 -15.79 14.47
CA GLY A 11 -43.11 -14.94 15.42
C GLY A 11 -42.40 -15.79 16.47
N VAL A 12 -41.08 -15.78 16.45
CA VAL A 12 -40.20 -15.88 17.63
C VAL A 12 -38.90 -15.13 17.28
N SER A 13 -38.85 -13.81 17.49
CA SER A 13 -37.56 -13.14 17.68
C SER A 13 -37.17 -13.31 19.16
N MET A 14 -36.77 -14.52 19.52
CA MET A 14 -35.80 -14.63 20.61
C MET A 14 -34.46 -14.38 19.95
N ASP A 15 -33.78 -13.31 20.36
CA ASP A 15 -32.37 -13.12 20.04
C ASP A 15 -31.65 -14.47 20.26
N GLU A 16 -31.12 -15.07 19.20
CA GLU A 16 -30.31 -16.27 19.38
C GLU A 16 -29.09 -15.86 20.23
N VAL A 17 -28.93 -16.50 21.38
CA VAL A 17 -27.86 -16.23 22.33
C VAL A 17 -26.95 -17.46 22.39
N PHE A 18 -25.65 -17.23 22.31
CA PHE A 18 -24.68 -18.24 22.69
C PHE A 18 -24.56 -18.27 24.22
N GLU A 19 -25.12 -19.32 24.84
CA GLU A 19 -24.96 -19.60 26.25
C GLU A 19 -23.99 -20.77 26.46
N SER A 20 -23.03 -20.58 27.37
CA SER A 20 -22.18 -21.69 27.82
C SER A 20 -21.78 -21.51 29.28
N THR A 21 -21.52 -22.63 29.94
CA THR A 21 -21.07 -22.70 31.32
C THR A 21 -19.59 -23.10 31.38
N VAL A 22 -18.82 -22.39 32.19
CA VAL A 22 -17.39 -22.68 32.42
C VAL A 22 -17.23 -23.38 33.78
N PRO A 23 -16.38 -24.43 33.90
CA PRO A 23 -16.17 -25.12 35.17
C PRO A 23 -15.67 -24.19 36.30
N PRO A 24 -16.05 -24.48 37.56
CA PRO A 24 -15.64 -23.71 38.71
C PRO A 24 -14.19 -23.98 39.09
N ASN A 25 -13.36 -22.96 38.89
CA ASN A 25 -11.93 -22.96 39.17
C ASN A 25 -11.17 -23.95 38.29
N TYR A 26 -9.99 -23.53 37.85
CA TYR A 26 -9.08 -24.44 37.19
C TYR A 26 -7.66 -23.97 37.39
N ASN A 27 -6.79 -24.96 37.51
CA ASN A 27 -5.39 -24.77 37.78
C ASN A 27 -4.61 -25.23 36.56
N PHE A 28 -3.63 -24.45 36.17
CA PHE A 28 -2.67 -24.86 35.16
C PHE A 28 -1.28 -24.48 35.63
N ARG A 29 -0.28 -25.15 35.07
CA ARG A 29 1.11 -24.88 35.35
C ARG A 29 1.76 -24.35 34.09
N LEU A 30 2.42 -23.21 34.22
CA LEU A 30 3.29 -22.69 33.16
C LEU A 30 4.53 -23.58 33.05
N ASN A 31 4.99 -23.80 31.83
CA ASN A 31 6.26 -24.47 31.63
C ASN A 31 7.45 -23.57 32.05
N SER A 32 8.64 -24.16 32.16
CA SER A 32 9.84 -23.45 32.62
C SER A 32 10.15 -22.21 31.77
N SER A 33 10.00 -22.31 30.44
CA SER A 33 10.25 -21.19 29.51
C SER A 33 9.27 -20.03 29.71
N GLU A 34 7.98 -20.33 29.83
CA GLU A 34 6.92 -19.34 30.09
C GLU A 34 7.10 -18.66 31.44
N LEU A 35 7.43 -19.45 32.48
CA LEU A 35 7.70 -18.94 33.81
C LEU A 35 8.89 -17.98 33.80
N MET A 36 9.99 -18.36 33.15
CA MET A 36 11.17 -17.50 33.03
C MET A 36 10.87 -16.20 32.29
N LYS A 37 10.08 -16.25 31.20
CA LYS A 37 9.61 -15.04 30.50
C LYS A 37 8.76 -14.15 31.42
N MET A 38 7.89 -14.74 32.24
CA MET A 38 7.09 -14.00 33.22
C MET A 38 7.93 -13.35 34.32
N VAL A 39 8.91 -14.06 34.88
CA VAL A 39 9.85 -13.52 35.88
C VAL A 39 10.64 -12.36 35.29
N GLN A 40 11.16 -12.49 34.06
CA GLN A 40 11.86 -11.41 33.36
C GLN A 40 10.97 -10.18 33.15
N MET A 41 9.70 -10.38 32.75
CA MET A 41 8.74 -9.28 32.60
C MET A 41 8.46 -8.56 33.92
N GLN A 42 8.35 -9.31 35.03
CA GLN A 42 8.15 -8.73 36.35
C GLN A 42 9.38 -7.91 36.80
N LYS A 43 10.60 -8.42 36.60
CA LYS A 43 11.84 -7.68 36.89
C LYS A 43 11.87 -6.34 36.16
N LYS A 44 11.62 -6.33 34.84
CA LYS A 44 11.51 -5.10 34.03
C LYS A 44 10.42 -4.15 34.53
N ALA A 45 9.28 -4.68 34.98
CA ALA A 45 8.21 -3.87 35.54
C ALA A 45 8.60 -3.23 36.88
N LEU A 46 9.34 -3.95 37.72
CA LEU A 46 9.84 -3.48 39.01
C LEU A 46 10.93 -2.40 38.82
N GLU A 47 11.89 -2.63 37.93
CA GLU A 47 12.92 -1.66 37.53
C GLU A 47 12.29 -0.35 37.05
N LYS A 48 11.27 -0.44 36.18
CA LYS A 48 10.54 0.73 35.70
C LYS A 48 9.77 1.45 36.80
N LYS A 49 9.23 0.72 37.79
CA LYS A 49 8.57 1.30 38.97
C LYS A 49 9.59 2.02 39.86
N ASN A 50 10.75 1.42 40.09
CA ASN A 50 11.84 2.00 40.88
C ASN A 50 12.40 3.25 40.19
N HIS A 51 12.65 3.18 38.89
CA HIS A 51 13.11 4.33 38.10
C HIS A 51 12.11 5.49 38.14
N ARG A 52 10.79 5.20 38.08
CA ARG A 52 9.75 6.25 38.26
C ARG A 52 9.75 6.82 39.67
N LYS A 53 9.88 5.98 40.70
CA LYS A 53 9.96 6.44 42.09
C LYS A 53 11.18 7.36 42.28
N MET A 54 12.33 6.99 41.72
CA MET A 54 13.54 7.82 41.74
C MET A 54 13.36 9.12 40.95
N LYS A 55 12.73 9.11 39.77
CA LYS A 55 12.45 10.32 38.99
C LYS A 55 11.44 11.25 39.67
N GLN A 56 10.47 10.70 40.39
CA GLN A 56 9.47 11.45 41.14
C GLN A 56 10.04 12.02 42.45
N ILE A 57 11.01 11.33 43.07
CA ILE A 57 11.81 11.87 44.17
C ILE A 57 12.76 12.96 43.66
N GLY A 58 13.38 12.79 42.50
CA GLY A 58 14.26 13.80 41.88
C GLY A 58 13.53 15.07 41.45
N LEU A 59 12.31 14.95 40.93
CA LEU A 59 11.45 16.11 40.59
C LEU A 59 10.92 16.88 41.81
N LEU A 60 11.08 16.36 43.03
CA LEU A 60 10.78 17.06 44.28
C LEU A 60 12.00 17.79 44.86
N TYR A 61 13.20 17.62 44.28
CA TYR A 61 14.45 18.22 44.78
C TYR A 61 15.01 19.35 43.89
N ASP A 62 14.41 19.64 42.74
CA ASP A 62 14.82 20.75 41.88
C ASP A 62 14.02 22.04 42.18
N SER A 63 14.18 22.57 43.40
CA SER A 63 13.84 23.96 43.71
C SER A 63 14.50 24.43 45.02
N SER A 64 15.83 24.47 45.09
CA SER A 64 16.59 25.40 45.96
C SER A 64 18.10 25.31 45.73
N SER A 65 18.60 26.32 45.02
CA SER A 65 19.86 27.05 45.24
C SER A 65 21.17 26.31 45.57
N SER A 66 22.13 26.45 44.65
CA SER A 66 23.47 27.02 44.84
C SER A 66 24.21 26.92 46.18
N THR A 67 25.50 26.64 46.01
CA THR A 67 26.69 27.07 46.78
C THR A 67 27.04 26.39 48.11
N SER A 68 28.28 25.86 48.05
CA SER A 68 29.36 25.96 49.03
C SER A 68 29.73 24.71 49.83
N THR A 69 31.04 24.48 49.78
CA THR A 69 31.90 23.49 50.42
C THR A 69 31.92 23.60 51.94
N THR A 70 31.88 22.48 52.67
CA THR A 70 32.82 22.18 53.78
C THR A 70 32.68 20.74 54.29
N LYS A 71 33.79 20.21 54.81
CA LYS A 71 33.96 18.86 55.39
C LYS A 71 33.46 18.79 56.85
N LEU A 72 33.36 17.55 57.37
CA LEU A 72 33.08 17.08 58.76
C LEU A 72 31.58 16.89 59.08
N SER A 73 31.10 15.88 59.81
CA SER A 73 31.66 14.73 60.53
C SER A 73 30.61 13.60 60.60
N LYS A 74 31.02 12.39 60.98
CA LYS A 74 30.15 11.24 61.29
C LYS A 74 29.55 11.41 62.70
N ASN A 75 28.30 10.95 62.84
CA ASN A 75 27.56 10.62 64.08
C ASN A 75 26.83 11.75 64.84
N ALA A 76 25.65 12.10 64.32
CA ALA A 76 24.40 12.43 65.04
C ALA A 76 23.42 12.81 63.93
N SER A 77 22.38 12.04 63.59
CA SER A 77 21.07 12.13 64.23
C SER A 77 20.17 11.14 63.49
N ARG A 78 20.04 9.91 63.99
CA ARG A 78 19.23 8.85 63.36
C ARG A 78 17.81 8.76 63.94
N SER A 79 17.43 9.66 64.84
CA SER A 79 16.14 9.62 65.56
C SER A 79 15.17 10.76 65.27
N VAL A 80 15.53 11.77 64.46
CA VAL A 80 14.62 12.90 64.15
C VAL A 80 13.95 12.76 62.77
N ILE A 81 14.51 11.95 61.87
CA ILE A 81 14.03 11.80 60.48
C ILE A 81 12.86 10.79 60.36
N VAL A 82 12.65 9.93 61.35
CA VAL A 82 11.64 8.85 61.27
C VAL A 82 10.23 9.37 61.59
N ASP A 83 10.09 10.41 62.40
CA ASP A 83 8.78 10.93 62.82
C ASP A 83 8.22 11.98 61.84
N GLU A 84 9.08 12.71 61.12
CA GLU A 84 8.67 13.69 60.09
C GLU A 84 8.21 13.03 58.78
N ILE A 85 8.66 11.80 58.51
CA ILE A 85 8.27 11.01 57.33
C ILE A 85 6.88 10.39 57.50
N ASN A 86 6.46 10.08 58.74
CA ASN A 86 5.17 9.43 58.98
C ASN A 86 3.98 10.40 58.92
N ASN A 87 4.18 11.69 59.26
CA ASN A 87 3.09 12.68 59.22
C ASN A 87 2.73 13.17 57.81
N ASN A 88 3.61 13.02 56.83
CA ASN A 88 3.35 13.47 55.45
C ASN A 88 2.73 12.39 54.54
N ILE A 89 2.53 11.17 55.04
CA ILE A 89 1.94 10.05 54.28
C ILE A 89 0.42 10.16 54.15
N GLN A 90 -0.27 11.01 54.95
CA GLN A 90 -1.73 11.12 54.90
C GLN A 90 -2.29 12.09 53.83
N ASN A 91 -1.49 12.99 53.24
CA ASN A 91 -2.02 14.05 52.36
C ASN A 91 -1.89 13.80 50.84
N GLN A 92 -1.55 12.59 50.37
CA GLN A 92 -1.28 12.34 48.94
C GLN A 92 -2.31 11.47 48.20
N ASN A 93 -3.54 11.35 48.69
CA ASN A 93 -4.57 10.53 48.03
C ASN A 93 -5.29 11.18 46.83
N ASN A 94 -5.00 12.43 46.46
CA ASN A 94 -5.73 13.11 45.38
C ASN A 94 -4.80 13.67 44.31
N SER A 95 -4.39 12.86 43.32
CA SER A 95 -4.24 13.38 41.95
C SER A 95 -4.32 12.28 40.89
N SER A 96 -5.41 12.33 40.15
CA SER A 96 -5.68 11.56 38.95
C SER A 96 -4.89 12.11 37.76
N ASN A 97 -3.89 11.36 37.27
CA ASN A 97 -3.34 11.58 35.93
C ASN A 97 -3.25 10.27 35.15
N ARG A 98 -4.31 10.02 34.36
CA ARG A 98 -4.45 8.95 33.37
C ARG A 98 -3.84 9.40 32.04
N SER A 99 -2.54 9.19 31.84
CA SER A 99 -1.96 9.16 30.49
C SER A 99 -1.67 7.72 30.05
N ASN A 100 -2.02 7.44 28.80
CA ASN A 100 -2.16 6.13 28.17
C ASN A 100 -0.94 5.20 28.33
N ARG A 101 -1.08 4.22 29.21
CA ARG A 101 -0.07 3.20 29.54
C ARG A 101 0.00 2.10 28.46
N LYS A 102 0.77 2.32 27.38
CA LYS A 102 1.29 1.22 26.52
C LYS A 102 2.32 0.41 27.31
N VAL A 103 1.86 -0.51 28.16
CA VAL A 103 2.73 -1.45 28.89
C VAL A 103 2.60 -2.81 28.24
N ASN A 104 3.72 -3.50 28.08
CA ASN A 104 3.84 -4.80 27.43
C ASN A 104 2.81 -5.80 28.01
N ILE A 105 1.92 -6.34 27.16
CA ILE A 105 0.84 -7.30 27.51
C ILE A 105 1.28 -8.74 27.16
N GLU A 106 2.57 -8.97 26.92
CA GLU A 106 3.12 -10.27 26.47
C GLU A 106 2.73 -11.44 27.40
N TYR A 107 2.61 -11.20 28.71
CA TYR A 107 2.15 -12.22 29.67
C TYR A 107 0.74 -12.75 29.35
N LEU A 108 -0.15 -11.94 28.77
CA LEU A 108 -1.47 -12.42 28.37
C LEU A 108 -1.38 -13.44 27.23
N ASN A 109 -0.40 -13.32 26.34
CA ASN A 109 -0.18 -14.30 25.28
C ASN A 109 0.37 -15.62 25.81
N LEU A 110 1.03 -15.63 26.98
CA LEU A 110 1.45 -16.86 27.66
C LEU A 110 0.27 -17.56 28.34
N ILE A 111 -0.64 -16.76 28.93
CA ILE A 111 -1.73 -17.28 29.77
C ILE A 111 -2.96 -17.68 28.93
N LEU A 112 -3.28 -16.93 27.88
CA LEU A 112 -4.51 -17.12 27.10
C LEU A 112 -4.67 -18.51 26.51
N PRO A 113 -3.65 -19.17 25.94
CA PRO A 113 -3.79 -20.53 25.43
C PRO A 113 -4.34 -21.50 26.49
N HIS A 114 -3.97 -21.32 27.76
CA HIS A 114 -4.50 -22.13 28.86
C HIS A 114 -5.96 -21.76 29.19
N LEU A 115 -6.29 -20.47 29.24
CA LEU A 115 -7.66 -20.03 29.56
C LEU A 115 -8.66 -20.36 28.43
N LYS A 116 -8.23 -20.25 27.17
CA LYS A 116 -9.05 -20.50 25.98
C LYS A 116 -9.45 -21.97 25.82
N LYS A 117 -8.70 -22.91 26.41
CA LYS A 117 -9.13 -24.32 26.51
C LYS A 117 -10.45 -24.48 27.26
N TYR A 118 -10.72 -23.62 28.23
CA TYR A 118 -11.92 -23.69 29.08
C TYR A 118 -12.95 -22.61 28.73
N ASN A 119 -12.52 -21.48 28.17
CA ASN A 119 -13.39 -20.40 27.71
C ASN A 119 -12.87 -19.87 26.37
N SER A 120 -13.19 -20.60 25.30
CA SER A 120 -12.90 -20.18 23.93
C SER A 120 -13.85 -19.08 23.43
N ALA A 121 -15.02 -18.94 24.06
CA ALA A 121 -16.07 -18.02 23.63
C ALA A 121 -15.75 -16.54 23.93
N CYS A 122 -15.19 -16.20 25.09
CA CYS A 122 -14.96 -14.80 25.48
C CYS A 122 -13.71 -14.17 24.87
N GLY A 123 -13.82 -12.92 24.42
CA GLY A 123 -12.66 -12.07 24.11
C GLY A 123 -12.06 -11.47 25.38
N LEU A 124 -11.22 -12.25 26.06
CA LEU A 124 -10.73 -11.94 27.40
C LEU A 124 -9.77 -10.74 27.38
N CYS A 125 -10.15 -9.69 28.10
CA CYS A 125 -9.39 -8.46 28.28
C CYS A 125 -8.98 -8.27 29.75
N ILE A 126 -7.81 -7.68 29.96
CA ILE A 126 -7.32 -7.36 31.31
C ILE A 126 -7.96 -6.06 31.79
N CYS A 127 -8.68 -6.12 32.91
CA CYS A 127 -9.19 -4.94 33.60
C CYS A 127 -8.19 -4.41 34.62
N THR A 128 -7.63 -5.27 35.47
CA THR A 128 -6.66 -4.88 36.48
C THR A 128 -5.51 -5.88 36.55
N ARG A 129 -4.34 -5.41 36.97
CA ARG A 129 -3.15 -6.23 37.18
C ARG A 129 -2.32 -5.71 38.33
N TYR A 130 -1.67 -6.64 39.01
CA TYR A 130 -0.79 -6.42 40.13
C TYR A 130 0.38 -7.40 40.05
N PHE A 131 1.60 -6.90 40.11
CA PHE A 131 2.79 -7.74 40.21
C PHE A 131 3.19 -7.84 41.67
N GLY A 132 3.54 -9.05 42.13
CA GLY A 132 4.09 -9.20 43.47
C GLY A 132 5.41 -8.46 43.62
N THR A 133 5.72 -8.06 44.84
CA THR A 133 6.91 -7.26 45.16
C THR A 133 8.04 -8.08 45.76
N ASN A 134 7.76 -9.30 46.24
CA ASN A 134 8.73 -10.13 46.94
C ASN A 134 8.71 -11.55 46.35
N ILE A 135 9.73 -11.89 45.54
CA ILE A 135 9.79 -13.13 44.74
C ILE A 135 10.73 -14.17 45.40
N SER A 136 11.16 -13.92 46.63
CA SER A 136 12.14 -14.77 47.34
C SER A 136 11.61 -16.18 47.64
N LYS A 137 10.29 -16.35 47.71
CA LYS A 137 9.65 -17.65 48.01
C LYS A 137 9.04 -18.26 46.74
N SER A 138 9.06 -19.59 46.65
CA SER A 138 8.44 -20.34 45.54
C SER A 138 6.91 -20.14 45.47
N THR A 139 6.26 -19.92 46.60
CA THR A 139 4.81 -19.66 46.72
C THR A 139 4.45 -18.18 46.63
N ALA A 140 5.43 -17.30 46.41
CA ALA A 140 5.17 -15.87 46.30
C ALA A 140 4.30 -15.57 45.07
N LEU A 141 3.38 -14.61 45.21
CA LEU A 141 2.59 -14.11 44.10
C LEU A 141 3.50 -13.43 43.07
N LEU A 142 3.44 -13.89 41.83
CA LEU A 142 4.15 -13.31 40.71
C LEU A 142 3.27 -12.30 39.96
N LEU A 143 2.04 -12.70 39.62
CA LEU A 143 1.05 -11.86 38.95
C LEU A 143 -0.35 -12.15 39.50
N LYS A 144 -1.09 -11.10 39.86
CA LYS A 144 -2.54 -11.14 40.04
C LYS A 144 -3.19 -10.29 38.96
N CYS A 145 -4.14 -10.83 38.22
CA CYS A 145 -4.90 -10.05 37.25
C CYS A 145 -6.38 -10.41 37.26
N ILE A 146 -7.20 -9.44 36.85
CA ILE A 146 -8.63 -9.63 36.66
C ILE A 146 -8.91 -9.49 35.17
N LEU A 147 -9.43 -10.56 34.60
CA LEU A 147 -9.87 -10.67 33.22
C LEU A 147 -11.39 -10.52 33.15
N LYS A 148 -11.87 -9.79 32.16
CA LYS A 148 -13.29 -9.69 31.82
C LYS A 148 -13.49 -9.94 30.33
N CYS A 149 -14.67 -10.37 29.94
CA CYS A 149 -15.04 -10.38 28.53
C CYS A 149 -15.08 -8.95 27.97
N SER A 150 -14.73 -8.77 26.70
CA SER A 150 -14.84 -7.49 26.00
C SER A 150 -16.22 -7.20 25.41
N GLY A 151 -17.12 -8.19 25.48
CA GLY A 151 -18.50 -8.05 25.08
C GLY A 151 -19.32 -7.36 26.18
N PRO A 152 -20.00 -6.22 25.91
CA PRO A 152 -20.77 -5.49 26.91
C PRO A 152 -21.82 -6.35 27.65
N SER A 153 -22.42 -7.30 26.95
CA SER A 153 -23.49 -8.15 27.48
C SER A 153 -22.97 -9.28 28.39
N CYS A 154 -21.68 -9.59 28.30
CA CYS A 154 -21.07 -10.73 28.97
C CYS A 154 -20.53 -10.35 30.35
N LYS A 155 -21.13 -10.91 31.41
CA LYS A 155 -20.72 -10.69 32.80
C LYS A 155 -19.51 -11.55 33.22
N PHE A 156 -18.93 -12.34 32.32
CA PHE A 156 -17.81 -13.23 32.61
C PHE A 156 -16.62 -12.47 33.21
N LYS A 157 -16.13 -12.95 34.36
CA LYS A 157 -14.99 -12.39 35.08
C LYS A 157 -14.15 -13.51 35.68
N CYS A 158 -12.84 -13.45 35.44
CA CYS A 158 -11.86 -14.42 35.92
C CYS A 158 -10.77 -13.68 36.72
N ASN A 159 -10.56 -14.10 37.97
CA ASN A 159 -9.43 -13.70 38.79
C ASN A 159 -8.31 -14.71 38.61
N LEU A 160 -7.15 -14.26 38.16
CA LEU A 160 -6.00 -15.11 37.95
C LEU A 160 -4.88 -14.74 38.92
N ASN A 161 -4.37 -15.73 39.64
CA ASN A 161 -3.18 -15.61 40.49
C ASN A 161 -2.11 -16.58 39.97
N ILE A 162 -0.94 -16.05 39.66
CA ILE A 162 0.23 -16.83 39.22
C ILE A 162 1.29 -16.72 40.29
N LEU A 163 1.78 -17.85 40.76
CA LEU A 163 2.83 -17.95 41.76
C LEU A 163 4.21 -18.10 41.10
N ASN A 164 5.26 -17.83 41.87
CA ASN A 164 6.65 -17.85 41.41
C ASN A 164 7.14 -19.26 41.01
N ASN A 165 6.50 -20.32 41.51
CA ASN A 165 6.73 -21.70 41.07
C ASN A 165 5.99 -22.06 39.76
N GLY A 166 5.34 -21.10 39.12
CA GLY A 166 4.58 -21.26 37.87
C GLY A 166 3.18 -21.84 38.04
N TYR A 167 2.74 -22.15 39.26
CA TYR A 167 1.36 -22.55 39.50
C TYR A 167 0.42 -21.37 39.31
N CYS A 168 -0.58 -21.57 38.45
CA CYS A 168 -1.59 -20.58 38.14
C CYS A 168 -2.96 -21.06 38.64
N PHE A 169 -3.61 -20.22 39.43
CA PHE A 169 -4.96 -20.43 39.94
C PHE A 169 -5.90 -19.44 39.27
N ALA A 170 -6.81 -19.95 38.44
CA ALA A 170 -7.86 -19.16 37.82
C ALA A 170 -9.18 -19.40 38.55
N ILE A 171 -9.70 -18.37 39.22
CA ILE A 171 -10.99 -18.37 39.92
C ILE A 171 -12.00 -17.63 39.06
N THR A 172 -12.99 -18.34 38.56
CA THR A 172 -14.09 -17.77 37.78
C THR A 172 -15.16 -17.25 38.73
N LEU A 173 -15.45 -15.95 38.70
CA LEU A 173 -16.46 -15.33 39.57
C LEU A 173 -17.87 -15.47 39.00
N ASN A 174 -18.02 -15.43 37.68
CA ASN A 174 -19.30 -15.57 36.97
C ASN A 174 -19.13 -16.64 35.87
N ARG A 175 -19.93 -17.72 35.94
CA ARG A 175 -19.75 -18.92 35.10
C ARG A 175 -20.51 -18.87 33.77
N THR A 176 -21.52 -18.01 33.70
CA THR A 176 -22.36 -17.86 32.51
C THR A 176 -21.69 -16.92 31.52
N ILE A 177 -21.48 -17.44 30.31
CA ILE A 177 -21.06 -16.66 29.15
C ILE A 177 -22.32 -16.34 28.36
N PHE A 178 -22.49 -15.06 28.07
CA PHE A 178 -23.64 -14.56 27.31
C PHE A 178 -23.10 -13.67 26.19
N HIS A 179 -23.20 -14.12 24.95
CA HIS A 179 -22.96 -13.30 23.76
C HIS A 179 -24.18 -13.39 22.84
N PRO A 180 -24.82 -12.25 22.51
CA PRO A 180 -25.76 -12.20 21.41
C PRO A 180 -25.07 -12.68 20.13
N VAL A 181 -25.78 -13.44 19.28
CA VAL A 181 -25.25 -13.97 18.02
C VAL A 181 -24.74 -12.86 17.07
N ASN A 182 -25.20 -11.62 17.22
CA ASN A 182 -24.71 -10.49 16.41
C ASN A 182 -23.53 -9.72 17.04
N GLU A 183 -23.10 -10.09 18.25
CA GLU A 183 -22.10 -9.33 18.99
C GLU A 183 -20.68 -9.83 18.72
N ARG A 184 -19.90 -9.03 17.97
CA ARG A 184 -18.47 -9.34 17.76
C ARG A 184 -17.64 -9.01 18.98
N VAL A 185 -17.20 -10.06 19.66
CA VAL A 185 -16.32 -9.97 20.82
C VAL A 185 -14.88 -10.12 20.36
N ALA A 186 -14.02 -9.15 20.68
CA ALA A 186 -12.59 -9.28 20.41
C ALA A 186 -11.75 -8.44 21.37
N ARG A 187 -10.56 -8.93 21.66
CA ARG A 187 -9.48 -8.20 22.32
C ARG A 187 -8.71 -7.35 21.31
N PRO A 188 -8.09 -6.25 21.74
CA PRO A 188 -7.14 -5.53 20.91
C PRO A 188 -5.94 -6.40 20.54
N ILE A 189 -5.60 -6.47 19.25
CA ILE A 189 -4.39 -7.13 18.76
C ILE A 189 -3.15 -6.32 19.17
N ARG A 190 -2.31 -6.89 20.03
CA ARG A 190 -1.14 -6.22 20.65
C ARG A 190 0.04 -7.19 20.79
N GLY A 191 1.24 -6.63 21.06
CA GLY A 191 2.44 -7.39 21.39
C GLY A 191 2.98 -8.20 20.20
N SER A 192 3.48 -9.40 20.49
CA SER A 192 4.09 -10.30 19.50
C SER A 192 3.17 -10.58 18.30
N LEU A 193 1.88 -10.89 18.54
CA LEU A 193 0.92 -11.14 17.46
C LEU A 193 0.81 -9.95 16.49
N ARG A 194 0.77 -8.71 17.01
CA ARG A 194 0.75 -7.51 16.15
C ARG A 194 2.03 -7.41 15.32
N ARG A 195 3.21 -7.67 15.91
CA ARG A 195 4.49 -7.64 15.20
C ARG A 195 4.55 -8.68 14.08
N THR A 196 4.12 -9.91 14.33
CA THR A 196 4.05 -10.96 13.31
C THR A 196 3.15 -10.56 12.14
N ILE A 197 2.00 -9.94 12.43
CA ILE A 197 1.11 -9.42 11.37
C ILE A 197 1.79 -8.25 10.62
N MET A 198 2.51 -7.37 11.31
CA MET A 198 3.27 -6.27 10.68
C MET A 198 4.36 -6.80 9.76
N GLU A 199 5.11 -7.82 10.16
CA GLU A 199 6.15 -8.47 9.33
C GLU A 199 5.55 -9.03 8.03
N LYS A 200 4.40 -9.70 8.11
CA LYS A 200 3.68 -10.17 6.91
C LYS A 200 3.26 -9.03 5.99
N PHE A 201 2.90 -7.86 6.53
CA PHE A 201 2.59 -6.68 5.73
C PHE A 201 3.82 -6.02 5.12
N LYS A 202 4.95 -5.98 5.83
CA LYS A 202 6.23 -5.49 5.30
C LYS A 202 6.73 -6.34 4.13
N ALA A 203 6.45 -7.65 4.17
CA ALA A 203 6.72 -8.58 3.07
C ALA A 203 5.72 -8.46 1.88
N GLY A 204 4.88 -7.43 1.82
CA GLY A 204 3.97 -7.19 0.69
C GLY A 204 2.61 -7.90 0.78
N GLY A 205 2.26 -8.53 1.91
CA GLY A 205 0.99 -9.24 2.05
C GLY A 205 -0.25 -8.34 1.95
N SER A 206 -1.33 -8.85 1.33
CA SER A 206 -2.60 -8.11 1.22
C SER A 206 -3.42 -8.18 2.52
N VAL A 207 -4.17 -7.12 2.83
CA VAL A 207 -5.03 -7.04 4.03
C VAL A 207 -6.04 -8.18 4.04
N TYR A 208 -6.66 -8.46 2.89
CA TYR A 208 -7.66 -9.50 2.76
C TYR A 208 -7.07 -10.89 2.99
N ARG A 209 -5.96 -11.22 2.32
CA ARG A 209 -5.30 -12.53 2.41
C ARG A 209 -4.83 -12.83 3.82
N ILE A 210 -4.14 -11.87 4.46
CA ILE A 210 -3.65 -12.07 5.83
C ILE A 210 -4.84 -12.16 6.80
N HIS A 211 -5.88 -11.33 6.64
CA HIS A 211 -7.07 -11.45 7.50
C HIS A 211 -7.74 -12.82 7.37
N ALA A 212 -7.94 -13.34 6.16
CA ALA A 212 -8.54 -14.65 5.93
C ALA A 212 -7.72 -15.77 6.60
N GLN A 213 -6.39 -15.75 6.48
CA GLN A 213 -5.50 -16.72 7.13
C GLN A 213 -5.68 -16.78 8.66
N TYR A 214 -5.92 -15.63 9.31
CA TYR A 214 -6.15 -15.59 10.77
C TYR A 214 -7.60 -15.89 11.15
N ASP A 215 -8.56 -15.69 10.25
CA ASP A 215 -9.97 -16.06 10.46
C ASP A 215 -10.15 -17.58 10.38
N GLU A 216 -9.45 -18.23 9.46
CA GLU A 216 -9.44 -19.69 9.30
C GLU A 216 -8.94 -20.42 10.56
N GLN A 217 -8.00 -19.82 11.30
CA GLN A 217 -7.43 -20.35 12.54
C GLN A 217 -8.41 -20.39 13.72
N ARG A 218 -9.59 -19.77 13.60
CA ARG A 218 -10.62 -19.79 14.66
C ARG A 218 -11.23 -21.17 14.79
N THR A 219 -11.34 -21.65 16.02
CA THR A 219 -12.03 -22.91 16.34
C THR A 219 -13.54 -22.80 16.07
N SER A 220 -14.22 -23.93 15.93
CA SER A 220 -15.69 -23.95 15.76
C SER A 220 -16.42 -23.24 16.91
N SER A 221 -15.92 -23.38 18.15
CA SER A 221 -16.49 -22.70 19.31
C SER A 221 -16.26 -21.18 19.28
N GLU A 222 -15.11 -20.71 18.79
CA GLU A 222 -14.84 -19.28 18.58
C GLU A 222 -15.69 -18.71 17.44
N ARG A 223 -16.02 -19.53 16.44
CA ARG A 223 -16.95 -19.17 15.36
C ARG A 223 -18.36 -18.96 15.89
N GLN A 224 -18.88 -19.94 16.62
CA GLN A 224 -20.23 -19.91 17.17
C GLN A 224 -20.44 -18.79 18.20
N ALA A 225 -19.42 -18.51 19.03
CA ALA A 225 -19.49 -17.47 20.05
C ALA A 225 -19.14 -16.06 19.56
N TYR A 226 -18.98 -15.88 18.24
CA TYR A 226 -18.59 -14.60 17.62
C TYR A 226 -17.34 -13.99 18.27
N ASN A 227 -16.35 -14.84 18.51
CA ASN A 227 -15.05 -14.45 19.05
C ASN A 227 -14.07 -14.18 17.91
N TYR A 228 -13.60 -12.94 17.86
CA TYR A 228 -12.72 -12.40 16.83
C TYR A 228 -11.35 -11.99 17.41
N ASP A 229 -10.88 -12.62 18.50
CA ASP A 229 -9.62 -12.23 19.18
C ASP A 229 -8.38 -12.20 18.26
N LEU A 230 -8.31 -13.07 17.26
CA LEU A 230 -7.19 -13.15 16.31
C LEU A 230 -7.25 -12.08 15.20
N ILE A 231 -8.44 -11.61 14.86
CA ILE A 231 -8.68 -10.73 13.70
C ILE A 231 -9.20 -9.32 14.06
N GLY A 232 -9.66 -9.15 15.30
CA GLY A 232 -10.22 -7.92 15.84
C GLY A 232 -11.69 -7.70 15.45
N LYS A 233 -12.32 -6.68 16.06
CA LYS A 233 -13.75 -6.37 15.85
C LYS A 233 -14.10 -6.02 14.40
N SER A 234 -13.12 -5.56 13.61
CA SER A 234 -13.34 -5.18 12.20
C SER A 234 -12.07 -5.27 11.37
N LYS A 235 -12.24 -5.38 10.04
CA LYS A 235 -11.16 -5.30 9.04
C LYS A 235 -10.32 -4.01 9.16
N LYS A 236 -10.86 -2.95 9.77
CA LYS A 236 -10.11 -1.69 10.03
C LYS A 236 -8.89 -1.92 10.93
N VAL A 237 -8.91 -2.95 11.79
CA VAL A 237 -7.77 -3.30 12.65
C VAL A 237 -6.56 -3.70 11.79
N PHE A 238 -6.74 -4.56 10.79
CA PHE A 238 -5.66 -4.97 9.90
C PHE A 238 -5.21 -3.85 8.96
N LYS A 239 -6.15 -3.01 8.48
CA LYS A 239 -5.79 -1.80 7.73
C LYS A 239 -4.88 -0.87 8.56
N LYS A 240 -5.18 -0.69 9.85
CA LYS A 240 -4.35 0.09 10.77
C LYS A 240 -3.00 -0.57 11.06
N ILE A 241 -2.96 -1.88 11.20
CA ILE A 241 -1.68 -2.61 11.36
C ILE A 241 -0.83 -2.42 10.11
N LYS A 242 -1.41 -2.55 8.91
CA LYS A 242 -0.71 -2.31 7.65
C LYS A 242 -0.19 -0.88 7.56
N SER A 243 -0.99 0.13 7.88
CA SER A 243 -0.53 1.53 7.81
C SER A 243 0.63 1.79 8.77
N GLU A 244 0.60 1.24 9.99
CA GLU A 244 1.72 1.34 10.93
C GLU A 244 2.96 0.60 10.41
N ALA A 245 2.79 -0.60 9.82
CA ALA A 245 3.90 -1.37 9.25
C ALA A 245 4.56 -0.66 8.07
N VAL A 246 3.77 -0.05 7.19
CA VAL A 246 4.25 0.73 6.05
C VAL A 246 4.94 2.01 6.51
N ALA A 247 4.40 2.70 7.52
CA ALA A 247 5.03 3.90 8.07
C ALA A 247 6.44 3.64 8.61
N GLU A 248 6.70 2.45 9.18
CA GLU A 248 8.04 2.04 9.62
C GLU A 248 9.01 1.74 8.48
N THR A 249 8.51 1.55 7.25
CA THR A 249 9.34 1.33 6.04
C THR A 249 9.56 2.59 5.23
N LEU A 250 8.88 3.70 5.55
CA LEU A 250 9.08 4.96 4.87
C LEU A 250 10.46 5.53 5.20
N LEU A 251 11.16 6.05 4.19
CA LEU A 251 12.43 6.76 4.36
C LEU A 251 12.26 8.02 5.21
N ALA A 252 11.13 8.70 5.04
CA ALA A 252 10.75 9.87 5.83
C ALA A 252 9.24 9.88 6.14
N PRO A 253 8.81 10.60 7.21
CA PRO A 253 7.39 10.79 7.50
C PRO A 253 6.65 11.62 6.45
N ASP A 254 7.38 12.49 5.76
CA ASP A 254 6.89 13.37 4.71
C ASP A 254 7.23 12.79 3.33
N VAL A 255 6.25 12.81 2.41
CA VAL A 255 6.40 12.21 1.08
C VAL A 255 7.43 12.97 0.25
N THR A 256 7.46 14.30 0.32
CA THR A 256 8.42 15.12 -0.41
C THR A 256 9.84 14.84 0.07
N LEU A 257 10.06 14.83 1.39
CA LEU A 257 11.36 14.49 1.97
C LEU A 257 11.77 13.05 1.62
N GLY A 258 10.81 12.12 1.64
CA GLY A 258 11.05 10.72 1.27
C GLY A 258 11.48 10.55 -0.18
N ILE A 259 10.90 11.33 -1.11
CA ILE A 259 11.30 11.29 -2.52
C ILE A 259 12.67 11.95 -2.73
N LEU A 260 12.98 13.04 -2.02
CA LEU A 260 14.31 13.64 -2.09
C LEU A 260 15.39 12.68 -1.58
N GLN A 261 15.17 12.02 -0.44
CA GLN A 261 16.08 10.99 0.07
C GLN A 261 16.20 9.80 -0.88
N LEU A 262 15.10 9.39 -1.52
CA LEU A 262 15.14 8.34 -2.53
C LEU A 262 15.93 8.79 -3.76
N HIS A 263 15.79 10.03 -4.20
CA HIS A 263 16.55 10.62 -5.29
C HIS A 263 18.04 10.61 -5.00
N ASP A 264 18.46 11.10 -3.83
CA ASP A 264 19.87 11.12 -3.43
C ASP A 264 20.44 9.70 -3.35
N LYS A 265 19.67 8.76 -2.77
CA LYS A 265 20.05 7.35 -2.72
C LYS A 265 20.21 6.73 -4.12
N LEU A 266 19.26 6.96 -5.03
CA LEU A 266 19.31 6.40 -6.38
C LEU A 266 20.38 7.06 -7.26
N LEU A 267 20.74 8.32 -6.98
CA LEU A 267 21.90 8.96 -7.60
C LEU A 267 23.21 8.28 -7.23
N GLU A 268 23.36 7.83 -5.98
CA GLU A 268 24.54 7.11 -5.51
C GLU A 268 24.58 5.67 -6.02
N GLU A 269 23.44 4.98 -6.02
CA GLU A 269 23.34 3.55 -6.38
C GLU A 269 23.34 3.30 -7.89
N ILE A 270 22.80 4.21 -8.70
CA ILE A 270 22.59 4.00 -10.14
C ILE A 270 23.41 5.01 -10.95
N ASN A 271 24.38 4.50 -11.71
CA ASN A 271 25.16 5.27 -12.69
C ASN A 271 25.72 6.61 -12.14
N SER A 272 26.30 6.57 -10.93
CA SER A 272 26.78 7.75 -10.20
C SER A 272 27.87 8.55 -10.92
N GLU A 273 28.67 7.87 -11.75
CA GLU A 273 29.76 8.45 -12.56
C GLU A 273 29.36 8.74 -14.02
N GLY A 274 28.14 8.40 -14.43
CA GLY A 274 27.67 8.62 -15.79
C GLY A 274 27.42 10.10 -16.12
N ILE A 275 27.24 10.37 -17.41
CA ILE A 275 26.82 11.68 -17.93
C ILE A 275 25.42 12.00 -17.39
N ILE A 276 24.55 10.98 -17.37
CA ILE A 276 23.21 11.07 -16.78
C ILE A 276 23.19 10.25 -15.50
N LYS A 277 23.16 10.94 -14.36
CA LYS A 277 23.25 10.34 -13.04
C LYS A 277 21.90 9.85 -12.55
N GLY A 278 21.90 8.73 -11.83
CA GLY A 278 20.70 8.20 -11.20
C GLY A 278 19.62 7.74 -12.18
N ALA A 279 18.47 7.37 -11.62
CA ALA A 279 17.28 7.03 -12.37
C ALA A 279 16.21 8.14 -12.34
N LEU A 280 16.11 8.89 -11.23
CA LEU A 280 15.10 9.95 -11.07
C LEU A 280 15.61 11.24 -11.71
N GLN A 281 15.01 11.64 -12.83
CA GLN A 281 15.48 12.77 -13.64
C GLN A 281 14.70 14.06 -13.35
N ILE A 282 13.42 13.92 -13.02
CA ILE A 282 12.59 15.04 -12.54
C ILE A 282 11.83 14.57 -11.31
N VAL A 283 11.86 15.39 -10.26
CA VAL A 283 11.03 15.26 -9.06
C VAL A 283 10.37 16.60 -8.78
N GLN A 284 9.06 16.66 -8.99
CA GLN A 284 8.25 17.83 -8.69
C GLN A 284 7.12 17.45 -7.74
N CYS A 285 6.93 18.26 -6.70
CA CYS A 285 5.93 17.99 -5.67
C CYS A 285 4.57 18.61 -5.99
N ARG A 286 4.53 19.73 -6.74
CA ARG A 286 3.29 20.43 -7.11
C ARG A 286 3.38 21.11 -8.49
N PRO A 287 2.53 20.73 -9.46
CA PRO A 287 1.81 19.44 -9.49
C PRO A 287 2.78 18.27 -9.31
N PHE A 288 2.31 17.16 -8.74
CA PHE A 288 3.17 15.99 -8.55
C PHE A 288 3.58 15.42 -9.92
N CYS A 289 4.88 15.25 -10.12
CA CYS A 289 5.47 14.68 -11.32
C CYS A 289 6.81 14.04 -11.01
N VAL A 290 6.99 12.80 -11.45
CA VAL A 290 8.27 12.09 -11.38
C VAL A 290 8.57 11.54 -12.78
N VAL A 291 9.73 11.88 -13.32
CA VAL A 291 10.23 11.32 -14.59
C VAL A 291 11.44 10.47 -14.29
N VAL A 292 11.46 9.27 -14.88
CA VAL A 292 12.50 8.27 -14.62
C VAL A 292 13.04 7.72 -15.93
N PHE A 293 14.36 7.68 -16.02
CA PHE A 293 15.15 6.97 -17.03
C PHE A 293 16.62 6.95 -16.60
N THR A 294 17.41 6.09 -17.22
CA THR A 294 18.85 5.98 -16.95
C THR A 294 19.65 6.30 -18.21
N GLU A 295 20.97 6.50 -18.07
CA GLU A 295 21.83 6.59 -19.25
C GLU A 295 21.80 5.31 -20.09
N ALA A 296 21.66 4.15 -19.45
CA ALA A 296 21.58 2.86 -20.14
C ALA A 296 20.35 2.81 -21.06
N SER A 297 19.20 3.33 -20.64
CA SER A 297 18.01 3.37 -21.50
C SER A 297 18.15 4.35 -22.67
N ILE A 298 18.85 5.48 -22.48
CA ILE A 298 19.20 6.40 -23.56
C ILE A 298 20.12 5.74 -24.59
N ARG A 299 21.14 5.01 -24.12
CA ARG A 299 22.09 4.29 -24.99
C ARG A 299 21.41 3.15 -25.73
N LEU A 300 20.53 2.41 -25.06
CA LEU A 300 19.70 1.38 -25.68
C LEU A 300 18.85 1.98 -26.79
N TYR A 301 18.14 3.07 -26.50
CA TYR A 301 17.33 3.78 -27.50
C TYR A 301 18.15 4.15 -28.73
N ASP A 302 19.30 4.82 -28.56
CA ASP A 302 20.16 5.22 -29.67
C ASP A 302 20.64 4.05 -30.52
N ALA A 303 20.88 2.90 -29.90
CA ALA A 303 21.38 1.70 -30.58
C ALA A 303 20.34 1.03 -31.49
N ILE A 304 19.05 1.12 -31.16
CA ILE A 304 18.03 0.25 -31.78
C ILE A 304 16.93 1.02 -32.51
N VAL A 305 16.67 2.28 -32.17
CA VAL A 305 15.59 3.10 -32.74
C VAL A 305 15.58 3.20 -34.28
N ASN A 306 16.74 3.11 -34.92
CA ASN A 306 16.87 3.18 -36.38
C ASN A 306 16.74 1.81 -37.07
N CYS A 307 16.60 0.72 -36.30
CA CYS A 307 16.29 -0.59 -36.87
C CYS A 307 14.86 -0.55 -37.43
N PRO A 308 14.62 -0.97 -38.67
CA PRO A 308 13.29 -0.97 -39.28
C PRO A 308 12.24 -1.75 -38.48
N GLU A 309 12.67 -2.79 -37.76
CA GLU A 309 11.85 -3.68 -36.95
C GLU A 309 11.58 -3.13 -35.54
N SER A 310 12.22 -2.02 -35.16
CA SER A 310 12.00 -1.40 -33.86
C SER A 310 10.68 -0.63 -33.83
N VAL A 311 9.86 -0.97 -32.84
CA VAL A 311 8.58 -0.30 -32.59
C VAL A 311 8.62 0.34 -31.21
N LEU A 312 8.33 1.63 -31.14
CA LEU A 312 8.07 2.28 -29.87
C LEU A 312 6.58 2.18 -29.55
N SER A 313 6.27 2.00 -28.28
CA SER A 313 4.89 2.08 -27.79
C SER A 313 4.88 2.78 -26.45
N TRP A 314 3.80 3.49 -26.16
CA TRP A 314 3.51 3.88 -24.78
C TRP A 314 2.11 3.43 -24.40
N ASP A 315 1.94 3.15 -23.12
CA ASP A 315 0.68 2.74 -22.55
C ASP A 315 0.46 3.42 -21.18
N ALA A 316 -0.81 3.66 -20.88
CA ALA A 316 -1.28 4.13 -19.60
C ALA A 316 -1.57 2.92 -18.70
N THR A 317 -0.61 2.53 -17.86
CA THR A 317 -0.91 1.50 -16.86
C THR A 317 -1.82 2.14 -15.79
N GLY A 318 -3.10 1.75 -15.81
CA GLY A 318 -4.20 2.40 -15.09
C GLY A 318 -3.88 2.92 -13.68
N GLY A 319 -4.48 4.07 -13.34
CA GLY A 319 -4.12 4.93 -12.20
C GLY A 319 -3.68 4.22 -10.92
N ILE A 320 -2.38 4.31 -10.63
CA ILE A 320 -1.71 3.51 -9.62
C ILE A 320 -2.00 4.04 -8.19
N ILE A 321 -2.35 5.32 -8.02
CA ILE A 321 -2.48 5.92 -6.68
C ILE A 321 -3.60 6.96 -6.62
N LYS A 322 -4.65 6.69 -5.83
CA LYS A 322 -5.54 7.75 -5.31
C LYS A 322 -4.82 8.44 -4.16
N ASN A 323 -4.30 9.65 -4.40
CA ASN A 323 -3.82 10.48 -3.30
C ASN A 323 -5.01 10.85 -2.40
N SER A 324 -4.77 11.04 -1.11
CA SER A 324 -5.76 11.45 -0.11
C SER A 324 -6.55 12.73 -0.49
N SER A 325 -6.04 13.51 -1.45
CA SER A 325 -6.62 14.72 -2.03
C SER A 325 -7.54 14.48 -3.26
N ALA A 326 -7.95 13.25 -3.55
CA ALA A 326 -8.84 12.86 -4.66
C ALA A 326 -8.31 13.07 -6.08
N LYS A 327 -7.08 13.58 -6.28
CA LYS A 327 -6.45 13.62 -7.61
C LYS A 327 -5.81 12.27 -7.94
N GLN A 328 -6.15 11.75 -9.12
CA GLN A 328 -5.63 10.49 -9.65
C GLN A 328 -4.20 10.73 -10.17
N CYS A 329 -3.25 9.93 -9.70
CA CYS A 329 -1.92 9.88 -10.27
C CYS A 329 -1.88 8.79 -11.37
N LEU A 330 -1.43 9.16 -12.57
CA LEU A 330 -1.33 8.27 -13.72
C LEU A 330 0.14 7.95 -14.01
N TYR A 331 0.39 6.70 -14.36
CA TYR A 331 1.68 6.18 -14.76
C TYR A 331 1.65 5.92 -16.27
N TYR A 332 2.66 6.42 -16.97
CA TYR A 332 2.86 6.17 -18.38
C TYR A 332 4.29 5.73 -18.60
N GLU A 333 4.46 4.80 -19.53
CA GLU A 333 5.76 4.23 -19.86
C GLU A 333 5.94 4.30 -21.37
N LEU A 334 7.12 4.75 -21.80
CA LEU A 334 7.57 4.58 -23.18
C LEU A 334 8.45 3.35 -23.23
N THR A 335 8.04 2.38 -24.04
CA THR A 335 8.72 1.12 -24.26
C THR A 335 9.17 0.98 -25.70
N ILE A 336 10.14 0.09 -25.91
CA ILE A 336 10.64 -0.28 -27.23
C ILE A 336 10.66 -1.79 -27.36
N SER A 337 10.23 -2.28 -28.51
CA SER A 337 10.37 -3.67 -28.91
C SER A 337 11.32 -3.79 -30.10
N HIS A 338 12.05 -4.90 -30.16
CA HIS A 338 12.84 -5.28 -31.31
C HIS A 338 12.95 -6.82 -31.35
N PRO A 339 12.53 -7.48 -32.44
CA PRO A 339 12.34 -8.93 -32.49
C PRO A 339 13.63 -9.75 -32.23
N ASN A 340 14.80 -9.17 -32.50
CA ASN A 340 16.08 -9.86 -32.29
C ASN A 340 16.75 -9.57 -30.92
N ILE A 341 16.14 -8.73 -30.08
CA ILE A 341 16.72 -8.30 -28.78
C ILE A 341 15.89 -8.80 -27.61
N VAL A 342 14.59 -8.96 -27.83
CA VAL A 342 13.63 -9.37 -26.82
C VAL A 342 12.65 -10.34 -27.48
N ASN A 343 12.32 -11.46 -26.81
CA ASN A 343 11.31 -12.41 -27.28
C ASN A 343 10.00 -11.66 -27.61
N GLU A 344 9.16 -12.21 -28.50
CA GLU A 344 7.96 -11.55 -29.07
C GLU A 344 7.02 -10.90 -28.02
N ASP A 345 7.06 -11.32 -26.75
CA ASP A 345 6.27 -10.77 -25.63
C ASP A 345 7.00 -9.74 -24.73
N SER A 346 8.24 -9.36 -25.03
CA SER A 346 9.08 -8.58 -24.13
C SER A 346 9.25 -7.12 -24.58
N LEU A 347 8.53 -6.21 -23.92
CA LEU A 347 8.70 -4.77 -24.04
C LEU A 347 9.80 -4.29 -23.10
N VAL A 348 10.71 -3.43 -23.59
CA VAL A 348 11.77 -2.85 -22.73
C VAL A 348 11.41 -1.41 -22.36
N PRO A 349 11.30 -1.08 -21.05
CA PRO A 349 11.11 0.29 -20.59
C PRO A 349 12.27 1.19 -20.99
N LEU A 350 11.98 2.31 -21.66
CA LEU A 350 12.97 3.36 -21.91
C LEU A 350 12.89 4.47 -20.88
N THR A 351 11.68 4.95 -20.62
CA THR A 351 11.41 6.00 -19.66
C THR A 351 9.97 5.90 -19.19
N PHE A 352 9.68 6.39 -18.00
CA PHE A 352 8.32 6.52 -17.50
C PHE A 352 8.10 7.86 -16.79
N ILE A 353 6.83 8.24 -16.74
CA ILE A 353 6.34 9.41 -16.00
C ILE A 353 5.22 8.97 -15.06
N LEU A 354 5.30 9.44 -13.82
CA LEU A 354 4.23 9.34 -12.83
C LEU A 354 3.78 10.76 -12.49
N SER A 355 2.55 11.14 -12.84
CA SER A 355 2.07 12.51 -12.63
C SER A 355 0.60 12.60 -12.25
N GLU A 356 0.26 13.68 -11.52
CA GLU A 356 -1.11 14.13 -11.26
C GLU A 356 -1.64 15.08 -12.36
N CYS A 357 -0.84 15.42 -13.38
CA CYS A 357 -1.18 16.38 -14.44
C CYS A 357 -0.75 15.89 -15.83
N GLN A 358 -1.72 15.58 -16.69
CA GLN A 358 -1.51 14.95 -18.01
C GLN A 358 -1.79 15.93 -19.14
N THR A 359 -1.33 17.17 -18.97
CA THR A 359 -1.42 18.17 -20.04
C THR A 359 -0.41 17.83 -21.15
N LEU A 360 -0.70 18.30 -22.36
CA LEU A 360 0.24 18.23 -23.48
C LEU A 360 1.63 18.77 -23.11
N PHE A 361 1.68 19.85 -22.31
CA PHE A 361 2.95 20.42 -21.83
C PHE A 361 3.74 19.44 -20.97
N THR A 362 3.09 18.74 -20.02
CA THR A 362 3.76 17.76 -19.16
C THR A 362 4.39 16.64 -20.00
N VAL A 363 3.66 16.10 -20.97
CA VAL A 363 4.12 15.00 -21.82
C VAL A 363 5.24 15.47 -22.75
N ILE A 364 5.14 16.67 -23.34
CA ILE A 364 6.21 17.26 -24.12
C ILE A 364 7.47 17.46 -23.27
N GLN A 365 7.32 17.97 -22.04
CA GLN A 365 8.46 18.18 -21.14
C GLN A 365 9.15 16.85 -20.81
N TRP A 366 8.40 15.78 -20.53
CA TRP A 366 8.93 14.45 -20.30
C TRP A 366 9.78 13.95 -21.48
N LEU A 367 9.20 13.93 -22.68
CA LEU A 367 9.89 13.47 -23.89
C LEU A 367 11.06 14.38 -24.30
N SER A 368 10.93 15.70 -24.12
CA SER A 368 12.02 16.65 -24.39
C SER A 368 13.19 16.46 -23.43
N THR A 369 12.91 16.16 -22.16
CA THR A 369 13.96 15.87 -21.17
C THR A 369 14.76 14.65 -21.58
N PHE A 370 14.10 13.58 -22.04
CA PHE A 370 14.76 12.39 -22.57
C PHE A 370 15.63 12.73 -23.80
N LYS A 371 15.09 13.50 -24.74
CA LYS A 371 15.80 13.99 -25.94
C LYS A 371 17.02 14.86 -25.61
N ASP A 372 16.91 15.76 -24.63
CA ASP A 372 18.01 16.62 -24.21
C ASP A 372 19.10 15.83 -23.49
N CYS A 373 18.73 14.82 -22.71
CA CYS A 373 19.69 13.88 -22.11
C CYS A 373 20.38 13.01 -23.19
N HIS A 374 19.68 12.58 -24.24
CA HIS A 374 20.31 11.91 -25.39
C HIS A 374 21.40 12.78 -26.03
N ARG A 375 21.12 14.07 -26.26
CA ARG A 375 22.12 15.02 -26.79
C ARG A 375 23.35 15.18 -25.89
N LYS A 376 23.17 15.11 -24.56
CA LYS A 376 24.29 15.14 -23.61
C LYS A 376 25.16 13.89 -23.70
N VAL A 377 24.54 12.72 -23.84
CA VAL A 377 25.25 11.43 -23.97
C VAL A 377 25.96 11.31 -25.32
N PHE A 378 25.39 11.89 -26.38
CA PHE A 378 25.91 11.85 -27.74
C PHE A 378 26.14 13.26 -28.33
N PRO A 379 27.10 14.04 -27.78
CA PRO A 379 27.29 15.45 -28.14
C PRO A 379 27.76 15.67 -29.59
N ASN A 380 28.26 14.63 -30.26
CA ASN A 380 28.69 14.68 -31.65
C ASN A 380 27.53 14.44 -32.65
N LYS A 381 26.35 14.02 -32.17
CA LYS A 381 25.13 13.81 -32.97
C LYS A 381 24.17 15.01 -32.88
N LYS A 382 24.70 16.24 -32.95
CA LYS A 382 23.99 17.49 -32.54
C LYS A 382 22.63 17.71 -33.21
N ASP A 383 22.45 17.24 -34.45
CA ASP A 383 21.25 17.53 -35.26
C ASP A 383 20.28 16.36 -35.41
N ALA A 384 20.59 15.17 -34.90
CA ALA A 384 19.78 13.97 -35.11
C ALA A 384 19.46 13.29 -33.78
N PHE A 385 18.43 13.81 -33.08
CA PHE A 385 17.71 12.91 -32.18
C PHE A 385 17.11 11.81 -33.07
N PRO A 386 17.47 10.53 -32.85
CA PRO A 386 17.04 9.47 -33.71
C PRO A 386 15.52 9.43 -33.80
N LYS A 387 14.99 9.28 -35.00
CA LYS A 387 13.54 9.29 -35.22
C LYS A 387 13.08 7.85 -35.40
N PRO A 388 12.22 7.33 -34.52
CA PRO A 388 11.66 6.00 -34.74
C PRO A 388 10.80 6.02 -36.01
N ALA A 389 10.74 4.89 -36.71
CA ALA A 389 9.85 4.76 -37.87
C ALA A 389 8.38 4.85 -37.45
N ILE A 390 8.04 4.22 -36.32
CA ILE A 390 6.67 4.14 -35.80
C ILE A 390 6.62 4.29 -34.27
N ILE A 391 5.58 4.96 -33.79
CA ILE A 391 5.19 4.99 -32.38
C ILE A 391 3.72 4.54 -32.28
N LEU A 392 3.47 3.49 -31.50
CA LEU A 392 2.13 3.04 -31.14
C LEU A 392 1.64 3.81 -29.91
N SER A 393 0.44 4.36 -30.00
CA SER A 393 -0.16 5.18 -28.95
C SER A 393 -1.62 4.79 -28.78
N ASP A 394 -2.15 4.85 -27.57
CA ASP A 394 -3.59 4.98 -27.39
C ASP A 394 -4.13 6.25 -28.07
N ARG A 395 -5.45 6.31 -28.30
CA ARG A 395 -6.15 7.46 -28.91
C ARG A 395 -6.13 8.75 -28.06
N ALA A 396 -5.33 8.81 -27.00
CA ALA A 396 -5.17 9.99 -26.18
C ALA A 396 -4.44 11.11 -26.96
N GLN A 397 -5.22 12.12 -27.38
CA GLN A 397 -4.77 13.30 -28.15
C GLN A 397 -3.48 13.94 -27.60
N VAL A 398 -3.33 14.05 -26.27
CA VAL A 398 -2.15 14.65 -25.63
C VAL A 398 -0.86 13.89 -25.98
N PHE A 399 -0.91 12.57 -26.10
CA PHE A 399 0.25 11.75 -26.45
C PHE A 399 0.56 11.82 -27.93
N LEU A 400 -0.46 11.72 -28.79
CA LEU A 400 -0.32 11.85 -30.24
C LEU A 400 0.35 13.19 -30.60
N GLN A 401 -0.16 14.29 -30.04
CA GLN A 401 0.38 15.63 -30.28
C GLN A 401 1.79 15.80 -29.71
N ALA A 402 2.08 15.26 -28.52
CA ALA A 402 3.43 15.30 -27.95
C ALA A 402 4.44 14.53 -28.82
N ALA A 403 4.06 13.36 -29.33
CA ALA A 403 4.88 12.55 -30.25
C ALA A 403 5.28 13.34 -31.49
N LEU A 404 4.28 13.92 -32.16
CA LEU A 404 4.46 14.69 -33.39
C LEU A 404 5.36 15.90 -33.14
N ARG A 405 5.15 16.56 -32.00
CA ARG A 405 5.94 17.74 -31.63
C ARG A 405 7.40 17.39 -31.34
N VAL A 406 7.68 16.32 -30.61
CA VAL A 406 9.05 15.98 -30.18
C VAL A 406 9.86 15.27 -31.27
N SER A 407 9.23 14.35 -31.99
CA SER A 407 9.87 13.54 -33.04
C SER A 407 9.97 14.29 -34.37
N ASN A 408 8.89 14.96 -34.78
CA ASN A 408 8.79 15.57 -36.12
C ASN A 408 8.78 17.10 -36.11
N ASN A 409 8.64 17.75 -34.94
CA ASN A 409 8.35 19.18 -34.84
C ASN A 409 7.10 19.60 -35.65
N GLU A 410 6.12 18.71 -35.72
CA GLU A 410 4.94 18.82 -36.58
C GLU A 410 3.67 19.07 -35.74
N SER A 411 2.69 19.81 -36.28
CA SER A 411 1.36 19.94 -35.67
C SER A 411 0.48 18.76 -36.06
N TYR A 412 -0.61 18.54 -35.32
CA TYR A 412 -1.56 17.49 -35.67
C TYR A 412 -2.17 17.72 -37.07
N GLN A 413 -2.52 18.95 -37.45
CA GLN A 413 -3.05 19.23 -38.81
C GLN A 413 -2.03 18.90 -39.91
N ASN A 414 -0.76 19.24 -39.70
CA ASN A 414 0.30 18.95 -40.67
C ASN A 414 0.51 17.44 -40.83
N PHE A 415 0.41 16.69 -39.73
CA PHE A 415 0.46 15.24 -39.74
C PHE A 415 -0.70 14.62 -40.55
N LEU A 416 -1.93 15.12 -40.38
CA LEU A 416 -3.07 14.66 -41.18
C LEU A 416 -2.85 14.94 -42.67
N ALA A 417 -2.39 16.15 -43.02
CA ALA A 417 -2.09 16.52 -44.41
C ALA A 417 -0.97 15.66 -45.01
N ARG A 418 0.09 15.38 -44.23
CA ARG A 418 1.16 14.46 -44.62
C ARG A 418 0.64 13.04 -44.84
N SER A 419 -0.16 12.53 -43.92
CA SER A 419 -0.76 11.20 -44.00
C SER A 419 -1.62 11.08 -45.26
N TYR A 420 -2.40 12.12 -45.58
CA TYR A 420 -3.18 12.20 -46.81
C TYR A 420 -2.30 12.13 -48.08
N ARG A 421 -1.20 12.89 -48.12
CA ARG A 421 -0.25 12.80 -49.25
C ARG A 421 0.33 11.41 -49.41
N ILE A 422 0.64 10.72 -48.31
CA ILE A 422 1.14 9.34 -48.34
C ILE A 422 0.09 8.39 -48.94
N VAL A 423 -1.17 8.43 -48.48
CA VAL A 423 -2.20 7.50 -48.99
C VAL A 423 -2.62 7.75 -50.44
N THR A 424 -2.46 8.99 -50.91
CA THR A 424 -2.77 9.40 -52.28
C THR A 424 -1.60 9.26 -53.25
N ASN A 425 -0.46 8.71 -52.80
CA ASN A 425 0.80 8.63 -53.55
C ASN A 425 1.37 9.99 -53.99
N ALA A 426 1.02 11.07 -53.28
CA ALA A 426 1.55 12.41 -53.47
C ALA A 426 2.63 12.78 -52.42
N ALA A 427 3.18 11.78 -51.71
CA ALA A 427 4.17 11.99 -50.66
C ALA A 427 5.53 12.46 -51.22
N THR A 428 6.11 13.42 -50.51
CA THR A 428 7.49 13.86 -50.75
C THR A 428 8.49 12.93 -50.05
N SER A 429 9.77 12.99 -50.41
CA SER A 429 10.82 12.25 -49.69
C SER A 429 10.88 12.63 -48.20
N ASP A 430 10.64 13.90 -47.86
CA ASP A 430 10.57 14.36 -46.47
C ASP A 430 9.43 13.68 -45.70
N ASP A 431 8.25 13.54 -46.34
CA ASP A 431 7.09 12.89 -45.72
C ASP A 431 7.38 11.46 -45.26
N LEU A 432 8.23 10.74 -46.02
CA LEU A 432 8.59 9.34 -45.78
C LEU A 432 9.71 9.16 -44.73
N THR A 433 10.41 10.23 -44.36
CA THR A 433 11.50 10.18 -43.36
C THR A 433 11.03 10.54 -41.94
N LYS A 434 9.80 11.02 -41.81
CA LYS A 434 9.20 11.41 -40.52
C LYS A 434 8.63 10.20 -39.79
N THR A 435 8.68 10.25 -38.47
CA THR A 435 8.04 9.26 -37.59
C THR A 435 6.54 9.21 -37.87
N ASN A 436 5.98 8.01 -37.95
CA ASN A 436 4.54 7.79 -38.05
C ASN A 436 3.96 7.44 -36.69
N ILE A 437 2.88 8.10 -36.31
CA ILE A 437 2.19 7.83 -35.05
C ILE A 437 0.96 7.01 -35.37
N HIS A 438 0.90 5.80 -34.84
CA HIS A 438 -0.21 4.88 -35.02
C HIS A 438 -1.07 4.88 -33.76
N ALA A 439 -2.35 5.26 -33.91
CA ALA A 439 -3.32 5.19 -32.83
C ALA A 439 -3.92 3.78 -32.76
N CYS A 440 -3.63 3.05 -31.68
CA CYS A 440 -4.09 1.68 -31.47
C CYS A 440 -5.62 1.59 -31.49
N LEU A 441 -6.13 0.55 -32.16
CA LEU A 441 -7.56 0.27 -32.33
C LEU A 441 -8.10 -0.80 -31.37
N SER A 442 -7.25 -1.45 -30.56
CA SER A 442 -7.65 -2.60 -29.72
C SER A 442 -8.75 -2.27 -28.71
N HIS A 443 -8.67 -1.11 -28.04
CA HIS A 443 -9.72 -0.63 -27.13
C HIS A 443 -11.04 -0.34 -27.84
N PHE A 444 -10.97 0.08 -29.11
CA PHE A 444 -12.15 0.30 -29.94
C PHE A 444 -12.80 -1.04 -30.33
N MET A 445 -11.99 -2.05 -30.68
CA MET A 445 -12.49 -3.38 -31.02
C MET A 445 -13.14 -4.11 -29.83
N MET A 446 -12.60 -4.00 -28.61
CA MET A 446 -13.27 -4.58 -27.43
C MET A 446 -14.63 -3.92 -27.11
N THR A 447 -14.77 -2.62 -27.39
CA THR A 447 -16.05 -1.93 -27.23
C THR A 447 -17.06 -2.38 -28.29
N ILE A 448 -16.58 -2.76 -29.48
CA ILE A 448 -17.39 -3.32 -30.57
C ILE A 448 -17.85 -4.74 -30.23
N ASP A 449 -16.98 -5.60 -29.70
CA ASP A 449 -17.35 -6.98 -29.33
C ASP A 449 -18.46 -7.01 -28.25
N GLU A 450 -18.45 -6.05 -27.31
CA GLU A 450 -19.52 -5.89 -26.31
C GLU A 450 -20.85 -5.36 -26.89
N GLU A 451 -20.81 -4.61 -28.01
CA GLU A 451 -22.01 -4.11 -28.71
C GLU A 451 -22.51 -5.06 -29.82
N GLU A 452 -21.65 -5.92 -30.38
CA GLU A 452 -22.00 -6.93 -31.40
C GLU A 452 -22.85 -8.07 -30.82
N GLU A 453 -22.71 -8.41 -29.52
CA GLU A 453 -23.64 -9.34 -28.84
C GLU A 453 -25.09 -8.81 -28.74
N LEU A 454 -25.33 -7.53 -29.08
CA LEU A 454 -26.62 -6.87 -28.89
C LEU A 454 -27.43 -6.57 -30.14
N ASN A 455 -26.92 -6.66 -31.39
CA ASN A 455 -27.75 -6.47 -32.59
C ASN A 455 -27.17 -7.04 -33.90
N GLU A 456 -27.49 -8.29 -34.21
CA GLU A 456 -27.41 -8.83 -35.58
C GLU A 456 -28.60 -8.32 -36.42
N ALA A 457 -28.43 -7.17 -37.06
CA ALA A 457 -28.99 -6.79 -38.37
C ALA A 457 -28.96 -5.26 -38.51
N ASN A 458 -28.22 -4.77 -39.51
CA ASN A 458 -28.15 -3.35 -39.91
C ASN A 458 -27.43 -2.38 -38.96
N SER A 459 -26.27 -2.76 -38.40
CA SER A 459 -25.47 -1.81 -37.64
C SER A 459 -24.74 -0.81 -38.57
N PRO A 460 -24.89 0.51 -38.39
CA PRO A 460 -24.14 1.55 -39.11
C PRO A 460 -22.63 1.55 -38.80
N PHE A 461 -22.12 0.59 -38.03
CA PHE A 461 -20.75 0.57 -37.50
C PHE A 461 -19.63 0.10 -38.43
N LYS A 462 -19.92 -0.32 -39.67
CA LYS A 462 -18.87 -0.40 -40.71
C LYS A 462 -18.24 0.97 -41.02
N ILE A 463 -18.83 2.06 -40.49
CA ILE A 463 -18.43 3.46 -40.63
C ILE A 463 -17.36 3.88 -39.60
N GLU A 464 -17.00 3.09 -38.58
CA GLU A 464 -16.07 3.59 -37.53
C GLU A 464 -14.67 2.96 -37.48
N LEU A 465 -14.44 1.84 -38.17
CA LEU A 465 -13.08 1.49 -38.66
C LEU A 465 -12.52 2.58 -39.60
N GLN A 466 -13.45 3.37 -40.12
CA GLN A 466 -13.28 4.58 -40.89
C GLN A 466 -12.96 5.81 -40.00
N ALA A 467 -12.86 5.76 -38.65
CA ALA A 467 -12.76 6.96 -37.79
C ALA A 467 -11.37 7.63 -37.72
N VAL A 468 -10.27 6.87 -37.63
CA VAL A 468 -8.90 7.44 -37.80
C VAL A 468 -8.71 7.90 -39.25
N TYR A 469 -9.39 7.23 -40.16
CA TYR A 469 -9.52 7.62 -41.56
C TYR A 469 -10.44 8.85 -41.74
N TYR A 470 -11.50 9.05 -40.94
CA TYR A 470 -12.47 10.16 -41.00
C TYR A 470 -11.94 11.40 -40.31
N GLU A 471 -11.09 11.33 -39.30
CA GLU A 471 -10.42 12.55 -38.81
C GLU A 471 -9.44 13.08 -39.88
N CYS A 472 -8.76 12.18 -40.62
CA CYS A 472 -7.96 12.56 -41.80
C CYS A 472 -8.84 13.01 -42.98
N LEU A 473 -10.00 12.37 -43.20
CA LEU A 473 -10.91 12.61 -44.32
C LEU A 473 -11.83 13.83 -44.09
N GLU A 474 -12.31 14.10 -42.88
CA GLU A 474 -13.07 15.31 -42.51
C GLU A 474 -12.18 16.55 -42.55
N ALA A 475 -10.92 16.43 -42.12
CA ALA A 475 -9.92 17.48 -42.31
C ALA A 475 -9.64 17.75 -43.80
N SER A 476 -9.73 16.71 -44.65
CA SER A 476 -9.63 16.82 -46.11
C SER A 476 -10.91 17.36 -46.77
N ILE A 477 -12.10 16.99 -46.30
CA ILE A 477 -13.41 17.42 -46.83
C ILE A 477 -13.66 18.92 -46.55
N ARG A 478 -13.09 19.47 -45.48
CA ARG A 478 -13.10 20.92 -45.26
C ARG A 478 -12.22 21.70 -46.24
N ASN A 479 -11.26 21.05 -46.91
CA ASN A 479 -10.29 21.71 -47.78
C ASN A 479 -10.45 21.41 -49.27
N ASP A 480 -10.99 20.26 -49.67
CA ASP A 480 -11.28 19.95 -51.07
C ASP A 480 -12.51 19.04 -51.18
N GLY A 481 -13.56 19.54 -51.85
CA GLY A 481 -14.81 18.82 -52.06
C GLY A 481 -14.70 17.71 -53.12
N ASN A 482 -15.44 16.62 -52.87
CA ASN A 482 -15.78 15.53 -53.80
C ASN A 482 -14.74 14.42 -54.06
N LEU A 483 -14.66 13.44 -53.16
CA LEU A 483 -14.11 12.10 -53.44
C LEU A 483 -15.16 11.01 -53.26
N SER A 484 -15.23 10.06 -54.20
CA SER A 484 -16.21 8.96 -54.21
C SER A 484 -15.84 7.83 -53.22
N SER A 485 -16.82 7.05 -52.77
CA SER A 485 -16.61 5.95 -51.82
C SER A 485 -15.68 4.84 -52.32
N SER A 486 -15.58 4.66 -53.64
CA SER A 486 -14.68 3.69 -54.29
C SER A 486 -13.20 4.10 -54.17
N GLU A 487 -12.91 5.38 -54.39
CA GLU A 487 -11.55 5.93 -54.30
C GLU A 487 -11.04 5.91 -52.86
N LYS A 488 -11.94 6.12 -51.90
CA LYS A 488 -11.66 5.99 -50.46
C LYS A 488 -11.19 4.58 -50.06
N ILE A 489 -11.83 3.54 -50.59
CA ILE A 489 -11.48 2.13 -50.31
C ILE A 489 -10.14 1.75 -50.96
N LYS A 490 -9.85 2.29 -52.14
CA LYS A 490 -8.59 2.04 -52.86
C LYS A 490 -7.38 2.65 -52.13
N GLY A 491 -7.50 3.87 -51.63
CA GLY A 491 -6.44 4.53 -50.85
C GLY A 491 -6.14 3.80 -49.53
N ALA A 492 -7.17 3.31 -48.84
CA ALA A 492 -7.00 2.52 -47.61
C ALA A 492 -6.21 1.21 -47.84
N ARG A 493 -6.49 0.50 -48.94
CA ARG A 493 -5.74 -0.70 -49.33
C ARG A 493 -4.29 -0.39 -49.70
N GLN A 494 -4.03 0.74 -50.34
CA GLN A 494 -2.68 1.18 -50.69
C GLN A 494 -1.85 1.55 -49.45
N TRP A 495 -2.46 2.19 -48.45
CA TRP A 495 -1.78 2.53 -47.20
C TRP A 495 -1.47 1.29 -46.34
N LEU A 496 -2.43 0.37 -46.22
CA LEU A 496 -2.19 -0.93 -45.57
C LEU A 496 -1.10 -1.72 -46.31
N SER A 497 -1.09 -1.71 -47.64
CA SER A 497 -0.02 -2.31 -48.45
C SER A 497 1.33 -1.62 -48.20
N TYR A 498 1.37 -0.30 -48.07
CA TYR A 498 2.60 0.46 -47.79
C TYR A 498 3.15 0.16 -46.39
N ILE A 499 2.28 0.08 -45.37
CA ILE A 499 2.67 -0.34 -44.01
C ILE A 499 3.15 -1.79 -44.02
N ASN A 500 2.42 -2.70 -44.65
CA ASN A 500 2.80 -4.12 -44.71
C ASN A 500 4.12 -4.35 -45.47
N GLN A 501 4.37 -3.57 -46.53
CA GLN A 501 5.62 -3.66 -47.30
C GLN A 501 6.83 -3.08 -46.58
N ARG A 502 6.64 -2.17 -45.61
CA ARG A 502 7.75 -1.52 -44.88
C ARG A 502 7.92 -1.97 -43.43
N CYS A 503 6.90 -2.54 -42.79
CA CYS A 503 6.88 -2.61 -41.32
C CYS A 503 6.47 -3.96 -40.71
N ILE A 504 6.15 -5.01 -41.47
CA ILE A 504 5.69 -6.28 -40.88
C ILE A 504 6.26 -7.49 -41.64
N PRO A 505 7.29 -8.20 -41.12
CA PRO A 505 7.39 -9.62 -41.36
C PRO A 505 6.30 -10.29 -40.53
N THR A 506 5.21 -10.67 -41.19
CA THR A 506 4.17 -11.63 -40.75
C THR A 506 4.05 -11.85 -39.22
N ILE A 507 3.25 -11.03 -38.54
CA ILE A 507 2.59 -11.46 -37.30
C ILE A 507 1.34 -12.22 -37.74
N PRO A 508 1.15 -13.50 -37.35
CA PRO A 508 -0.09 -14.21 -37.66
C PRO A 508 -1.25 -13.54 -36.91
N ILE A 509 -2.33 -13.27 -37.63
CA ILE A 509 -3.63 -12.89 -37.05
C ILE A 509 -4.18 -14.05 -36.22
#